data_AF-A0A9P8T4N7-F1
#
_entry.id   AF-A0A9P8T4N7-F1
#
_cell.length_a   1.000
_cell.length_b   1.000
_cell.length_c   1.000
_cell.angle_alpha   90.00
_cell.angle_beta   90.00
_cell.angle_gamma   90.00
#
_symmetry.space_group_name_H-M   'P 1'
#
loop_
_entity.id
_entity.type
_entity.pdbx_description
1 polymer ?
#
loop_
_entity_poly.entity_id
_entity_poly.type
_entity_poly.pdbx_seq_one_letter_code
_entity_poly.pdbx_strand_id
1 'polypeptide(L)'
;MDLGTLVNSQPVVASVPPPAAPLLFPIQQTSIQRELTELLIKLHRPYLEKLLTGQVKDEIDSDTLSSSAMLELFVANLRQIANHSSLLVDHFMSRNMVLMNPKHNLKRSSAKYVCVDDLLSRLAVRKQPRTVIVTAASSRELDLIEGILIGKRDLQYYRFSGSSLYYDNHGSFDFSKQELSNPTMPSPHAAAANGKNNGTDDYTPRISKNSPLYHKIEQQKNRVVSVYLILSNQLQSLARFEELRSDLVISLDAKLDQSLAIPVIKPIYLNGIEYFDLALDRAISGDERDKQLAKLVLVNRNAATPGPELQDVVSWLDGQGRYPYTESKEIETVSDNDALEALASLELETPYHLDRYEFFNLSLAPKDDPKKIKLEESPLVGLTYHEYQLRLGRLIYDRYQELVYTVDTQRRHLAGIREDDSQRQAQLEAVVEAMGDVFRKLQTTKTTAETLAKQVEKCEKDLRTVEETDRRLKERMEEYTNRARNGATETALHEQQDAISALQDELKRLEVEYQKVMAENESVRAEYQQKSSAAAEMSSMLMETKKKLEAVHTESKGDFRKLQQTKLDRETEMYKRRTDSLASQNKFLEKYIKILDSVAKEKATVGRIRASRSTTPYQ
;
A
#
# COMPACT_ATOMS: atom_id res chain seq x y z
N MET A 1 -2.41 47.78 -42.82
CA MET A 1 -2.95 46.41 -42.87
C MET A 1 -1.83 45.55 -43.39
N ASP A 2 -1.29 44.67 -42.56
CA ASP A 2 -0.94 43.31 -42.98
C ASP A 2 -0.63 42.49 -41.73
N LEU A 3 -1.44 41.45 -41.55
CA LEU A 3 -1.48 40.56 -40.40
C LEU A 3 -0.32 39.58 -40.49
N GLY A 4 0.54 39.62 -39.47
CA GLY A 4 1.61 38.66 -39.28
C GLY A 4 1.08 37.23 -39.13
N THR A 5 1.61 36.34 -39.94
CA THR A 5 1.53 34.89 -39.78
C THR A 5 2.32 34.47 -38.54
N LEU A 6 1.62 34.25 -37.43
CA LEU A 6 2.11 33.49 -36.29
C LEU A 6 2.24 32.02 -36.69
N VAL A 7 3.45 31.61 -37.01
CA VAL A 7 3.84 30.20 -37.10
C VAL A 7 3.81 29.64 -35.68
N ASN A 8 2.80 28.82 -35.40
CA ASN A 8 2.70 28.01 -34.19
C ASN A 8 3.79 26.92 -34.25
N SER A 9 4.95 27.19 -33.66
CA SER A 9 5.99 26.20 -33.43
C SER A 9 5.54 25.23 -32.34
N GLN A 10 5.09 24.03 -32.72
CA GLN A 10 5.04 22.90 -31.79
C GLN A 10 6.48 22.55 -31.37
N PRO A 11 6.74 22.20 -30.10
CA PRO A 11 8.04 21.66 -29.71
C PRO A 11 8.20 20.28 -30.34
N VAL A 12 9.14 20.17 -31.28
CA VAL A 12 9.57 18.90 -31.85
C VAL A 12 10.24 18.11 -30.72
N VAL A 13 9.54 17.08 -30.22
CA VAL A 13 10.12 16.08 -29.33
C VAL A 13 11.24 15.39 -30.10
N ALA A 14 12.46 15.39 -29.55
CA ALA A 14 13.62 14.75 -30.17
C ALA A 14 13.34 13.24 -30.32
N SER A 15 13.05 12.78 -31.53
CA SER A 15 12.78 11.38 -31.83
C SER A 15 14.07 10.57 -31.75
N VAL A 16 14.12 9.59 -30.83
CA VAL A 16 15.22 8.62 -30.76
C VAL A 16 15.25 7.80 -32.06
N PRO A 17 16.41 7.65 -32.74
CA PRO A 17 16.48 6.87 -33.97
C PRO A 17 16.14 5.38 -33.71
N PRO A 18 15.38 4.72 -34.59
CA PRO A 18 14.92 3.35 -34.36
C PRO A 18 16.10 2.36 -34.42
N PRO A 19 16.27 1.50 -33.41
CA PRO A 19 17.25 0.42 -33.45
C PRO A 19 16.82 -0.71 -34.39
N ALA A 20 17.79 -1.42 -34.97
CA ALA A 20 17.57 -2.54 -35.91
C ALA A 20 17.08 -3.85 -35.26
N ALA A 21 17.12 -3.96 -33.93
CA ALA A 21 16.73 -5.13 -33.12
C ALA A 21 15.69 -4.72 -32.05
N PRO A 22 14.85 -5.63 -31.50
CA PRO A 22 13.84 -5.25 -30.52
C PRO A 22 14.55 -4.95 -29.21
N LEU A 23 14.19 -3.84 -28.56
CA LEU A 23 14.78 -3.47 -27.30
C LEU A 23 14.21 -4.37 -26.21
N LEU A 24 15.03 -5.27 -25.70
CA LEU A 24 14.64 -6.19 -24.63
C LEU A 24 14.67 -5.45 -23.30
N PHE A 25 13.59 -5.54 -22.54
CA PHE A 25 13.52 -5.03 -21.17
C PHE A 25 13.39 -6.21 -20.21
N PRO A 26 14.46 -6.57 -19.48
CA PRO A 26 14.41 -7.73 -18.63
C PRO A 26 13.52 -7.51 -17.39
N ILE A 27 12.66 -8.48 -17.08
CA ILE A 27 11.75 -8.47 -15.93
C ILE A 27 11.86 -9.76 -15.13
N GLN A 28 11.50 -9.73 -13.85
CA GLN A 28 11.45 -10.91 -12.99
C GLN A 28 10.04 -11.50 -12.93
N GLN A 29 9.91 -12.82 -12.80
CA GLN A 29 8.62 -13.47 -12.61
C GLN A 29 8.02 -13.12 -11.23
N THR A 30 6.70 -12.98 -11.16
CA THR A 30 6.02 -12.88 -9.86
C THR A 30 6.03 -14.23 -9.14
N SER A 31 5.86 -14.24 -7.82
CA SER A 31 5.72 -15.49 -7.05
C SER A 31 4.61 -16.40 -7.61
N ILE A 32 3.49 -15.80 -8.03
CA ILE A 32 2.37 -16.52 -8.64
C ILE A 32 2.79 -17.17 -9.98
N GLN A 33 3.50 -16.43 -10.84
CA GLN A 33 3.97 -16.95 -12.13
C GLN A 33 5.00 -18.08 -11.94
N ARG A 34 5.91 -17.92 -10.98
CA ARG A 34 6.89 -18.95 -10.60
C ARG A 34 6.20 -20.22 -10.10
N GLU A 35 5.25 -20.07 -9.19
CA GLU A 35 4.54 -21.23 -8.62
C GLU A 35 3.65 -21.95 -9.63
N LEU A 36 2.99 -21.24 -10.54
CA LEU A 36 2.25 -21.86 -11.65
C LEU A 36 3.19 -22.58 -12.63
N THR A 37 4.39 -22.06 -12.86
CA THR A 37 5.42 -22.71 -13.68
C THR A 37 5.85 -24.02 -13.03
N GLU A 38 6.13 -24.02 -11.73
CA GLU A 38 6.48 -25.23 -10.97
C GLU A 38 5.33 -26.26 -10.94
N LEU A 39 4.08 -25.82 -10.77
CA LEU A 39 2.91 -26.70 -10.85
C LEU A 39 2.75 -27.33 -12.24
N LEU A 40 3.01 -26.57 -13.29
CA LEU A 40 2.94 -27.08 -14.67
C LEU A 40 4.06 -28.09 -14.94
N ILE A 41 5.28 -27.82 -14.46
CA ILE A 41 6.40 -28.78 -14.53
C ILE A 41 6.06 -30.04 -13.74
N LYS A 42 5.50 -29.91 -12.53
CA LYS A 42 5.06 -31.06 -11.73
C LYS A 42 4.01 -31.91 -12.44
N LEU A 43 3.05 -31.27 -13.12
CA LEU A 43 2.04 -31.97 -13.92
C LEU A 43 2.71 -32.77 -15.05
N HIS A 44 3.65 -32.15 -15.79
CA HIS A 44 4.32 -32.76 -16.94
C HIS A 44 5.56 -33.60 -16.60
N ARG A 45 5.99 -33.67 -15.34
CA ARG A 45 7.17 -34.42 -14.88
C ARG A 45 7.27 -35.84 -15.43
N PRO A 46 6.27 -36.73 -15.28
CA PRO A 46 6.38 -38.10 -15.77
C PRO A 46 6.48 -38.18 -17.31
N TYR A 47 6.01 -37.15 -18.02
CA TYR A 47 6.13 -37.03 -19.46
C TYR A 47 7.52 -36.51 -19.86
N LEU A 48 8.02 -35.45 -19.20
CA LEU A 48 9.34 -34.88 -19.46
C LEU A 48 10.47 -35.87 -19.14
N GLU A 49 10.34 -36.67 -18.08
CA GLU A 49 11.30 -37.75 -17.75
C GLU A 49 11.36 -38.81 -18.87
N LYS A 50 10.21 -39.21 -19.43
CA LYS A 50 10.16 -40.14 -20.57
C LYS A 50 10.71 -39.53 -21.87
N LEU A 51 10.49 -38.23 -22.07
CA LEU A 51 10.98 -37.48 -23.22
C LEU A 51 12.52 -37.37 -23.21
N LEU A 52 13.10 -37.07 -22.05
CA LEU A 52 14.55 -36.95 -21.87
C LEU A 52 15.27 -38.31 -21.89
N THR A 53 14.61 -39.39 -21.46
CA THR A 53 15.17 -40.76 -21.50
C THR A 53 14.95 -41.48 -22.84
N GLY A 54 14.25 -40.84 -23.79
CA GLY A 54 13.98 -41.40 -25.12
C GLY A 54 12.99 -42.57 -25.15
N GLN A 55 12.17 -42.74 -24.10
CA GLN A 55 11.23 -43.87 -23.95
C GLN A 55 9.79 -43.56 -24.41
N VAL A 56 9.60 -42.53 -25.24
CA VAL A 56 8.27 -42.14 -25.73
C VAL A 56 7.80 -43.15 -26.78
N LYS A 57 6.84 -44.00 -26.42
CA LYS A 57 6.07 -44.81 -27.38
C LYS A 57 4.72 -44.14 -27.58
N ASP A 58 4.46 -43.65 -28.78
CA ASP A 58 3.13 -43.18 -29.16
C ASP A 58 2.24 -44.40 -29.46
N GLU A 59 1.41 -44.77 -28.49
CA GLU A 59 0.24 -45.62 -28.78
C GLU A 59 -0.88 -44.68 -29.25
N ILE A 60 -1.18 -44.74 -30.55
CA ILE A 60 -2.10 -43.83 -31.22
C ILE A 60 -3.53 -44.33 -31.01
N ASP A 61 -4.17 -43.88 -29.94
CA ASP A 61 -5.64 -43.86 -29.85
C ASP A 61 -6.14 -42.48 -30.30
N SER A 62 -7.09 -42.44 -31.24
CA SER A 62 -7.46 -41.21 -31.99
C SER A 62 -8.09 -40.10 -31.16
N ASP A 63 -8.48 -40.39 -29.92
CA ASP A 63 -9.09 -39.43 -28.97
C ASP A 63 -8.09 -38.92 -27.92
N THR A 64 -6.86 -39.44 -27.89
CA THR A 64 -5.85 -39.12 -26.87
C THR A 64 -4.83 -38.09 -27.37
N LEU A 65 -4.33 -37.25 -26.46
CA LEU A 65 -3.28 -36.29 -26.76
C LEU A 65 -1.97 -37.01 -27.14
N SER A 66 -1.50 -36.78 -28.37
CA SER A 66 -0.19 -37.21 -28.85
C SER A 66 0.95 -36.60 -28.02
N SER A 67 2.09 -37.29 -27.96
CA SER A 67 3.30 -36.77 -27.29
C SER A 67 3.75 -35.41 -27.84
N SER A 68 3.63 -35.12 -29.13
CA SER A 68 3.98 -33.81 -29.68
C SER A 68 2.98 -32.73 -29.27
N ALA A 69 1.69 -33.06 -29.26
CA ALA A 69 0.63 -32.16 -28.79
C ALA A 69 0.79 -31.84 -27.29
N MET A 70 1.25 -32.80 -26.47
CA MET A 70 1.55 -32.57 -25.05
C MET A 70 2.69 -31.58 -24.83
N LEU A 71 3.75 -31.66 -25.64
CA LEU A 71 4.87 -30.72 -25.58
C LEU A 71 4.46 -29.32 -26.07
N GLU A 72 3.70 -29.26 -27.16
CA GLU A 72 3.16 -27.99 -27.67
C GLU A 72 2.26 -27.31 -26.64
N LEU A 73 1.39 -28.08 -25.97
CA LEU A 73 0.54 -27.59 -24.88
C LEU A 73 1.37 -27.10 -23.68
N PHE A 74 2.43 -27.83 -23.30
CA PHE A 74 3.33 -27.42 -22.24
C PHE A 74 3.98 -26.06 -22.54
N VAL A 75 4.56 -25.91 -23.73
CA VAL A 75 5.20 -24.66 -24.17
C VAL A 75 4.18 -23.54 -24.32
N ALA A 76 2.99 -23.81 -24.85
CA ALA A 76 1.90 -22.83 -24.96
C ALA A 76 1.45 -22.33 -23.58
N ASN A 77 1.28 -23.22 -22.61
CA ASN A 77 0.90 -22.87 -21.24
C ASN A 77 1.99 -22.07 -20.52
N LEU A 78 3.27 -22.40 -20.72
CA LEU A 78 4.39 -21.59 -20.21
C LEU A 78 4.38 -20.17 -20.79
N ARG A 79 4.11 -20.00 -22.09
CA ARG A 79 3.96 -18.68 -22.72
C ARG A 79 2.77 -17.90 -22.14
N GLN A 80 1.63 -18.56 -21.89
CA GLN A 80 0.48 -17.92 -21.25
C GLN A 80 0.79 -17.48 -19.81
N ILE A 81 1.46 -18.32 -19.01
CA ILE A 81 1.88 -17.97 -17.64
C ILE A 81 2.83 -16.78 -17.66
N ALA A 82 3.78 -16.76 -18.60
CA ALA A 82 4.68 -15.62 -18.80
C ALA A 82 3.89 -14.34 -19.09
N ASN A 83 2.86 -14.37 -19.94
CA ASN A 83 2.04 -13.19 -20.17
C ASN A 83 1.24 -12.78 -18.93
N HIS A 84 0.35 -13.65 -18.47
CA HIS A 84 -0.49 -13.38 -17.30
C HIS A 84 -1.10 -14.68 -16.75
N SER A 85 -1.04 -14.88 -15.43
CA SER A 85 -1.52 -16.12 -14.78
C SER A 85 -2.98 -16.47 -15.08
N SER A 86 -3.86 -15.47 -15.19
CA SER A 86 -5.28 -15.66 -15.52
C SER A 86 -5.56 -16.16 -16.95
N LEU A 87 -4.56 -16.24 -17.83
CA LEU A 87 -4.72 -16.75 -19.20
C LEU A 87 -4.68 -18.29 -19.28
N LEU A 88 -4.13 -18.94 -18.26
CA LEU A 88 -3.86 -20.38 -18.23
C LEU A 88 -5.13 -21.26 -18.25
N VAL A 89 -6.24 -20.78 -17.70
CA VAL A 89 -7.50 -21.53 -17.64
C VAL A 89 -8.63 -20.69 -18.24
N ASP A 90 -9.22 -21.19 -19.32
CA ASP A 90 -10.26 -20.50 -20.12
C ASP A 90 -11.47 -20.03 -19.30
N HIS A 91 -11.79 -20.72 -18.19
CA HIS A 91 -12.94 -20.43 -17.33
C HIS A 91 -12.66 -19.43 -16.21
N PHE A 92 -11.43 -18.96 -16.03
CA PHE A 92 -11.02 -18.31 -14.78
C PHE A 92 -11.45 -16.84 -14.63
N MET A 93 -11.79 -16.15 -15.73
CA MET A 93 -12.16 -14.73 -15.64
C MET A 93 -13.10 -14.27 -16.76
N SER A 94 -14.38 -14.09 -16.42
CA SER A 94 -15.33 -13.39 -17.31
C SER A 94 -15.03 -11.89 -17.36
N ARG A 95 -15.47 -11.20 -18.42
CA ARG A 95 -15.31 -9.72 -18.56
C ARG A 95 -15.84 -8.94 -17.35
N ASN A 96 -16.97 -9.37 -16.80
CA ASN A 96 -17.55 -8.75 -15.61
C ASN A 96 -16.66 -8.96 -14.37
N MET A 97 -15.98 -10.11 -14.27
CA MET A 97 -14.99 -10.33 -13.21
C MET A 97 -13.73 -9.49 -13.40
N VAL A 98 -13.31 -9.18 -14.64
CA VAL A 98 -12.23 -8.22 -14.88
C VAL A 98 -12.56 -6.84 -14.31
N LEU A 99 -13.80 -6.37 -14.51
CA LEU A 99 -14.25 -5.07 -13.98
C LEU A 99 -14.41 -5.08 -12.45
N MET A 100 -14.79 -6.21 -11.85
CA MET A 100 -14.95 -6.34 -10.40
C MET A 100 -13.63 -6.60 -9.66
N ASN A 101 -12.61 -7.15 -10.32
CA ASN A 101 -11.34 -7.47 -9.70
C ASN A 101 -10.57 -6.17 -9.41
N PRO A 102 -10.10 -5.93 -8.18
CA PRO A 102 -9.28 -4.74 -7.90
C PRO A 102 -8.02 -4.75 -8.77
N LYS A 103 -7.72 -3.60 -9.38
CA LYS A 103 -6.58 -3.41 -10.31
C LYS A 103 -5.25 -3.87 -9.72
N HIS A 104 -5.07 -3.73 -8.41
CA HIS A 104 -3.88 -4.21 -7.71
C HIS A 104 -3.68 -5.72 -7.88
N ASN A 105 -4.75 -6.52 -7.87
CA ASN A 105 -4.64 -7.97 -8.05
C ASN A 105 -4.24 -8.31 -9.49
N LEU A 106 -4.84 -7.64 -10.48
CA LEU A 106 -4.47 -7.81 -11.91
C LEU A 106 -3.02 -7.43 -12.20
N LYS A 107 -2.50 -6.43 -11.50
CA LYS A 107 -1.08 -6.07 -11.57
C LYS A 107 -0.21 -7.15 -10.92
N ARG A 108 -0.54 -7.53 -9.67
CA ARG A 108 0.29 -8.45 -8.87
C ARG A 108 0.38 -9.85 -9.48
N SER A 109 -0.58 -10.25 -10.32
CA SER A 109 -0.57 -11.52 -11.04
C SER A 109 0.46 -11.60 -12.18
N SER A 110 0.94 -10.48 -12.74
CA SER A 110 1.89 -10.50 -13.86
C SER A 110 2.92 -9.37 -13.80
N ALA A 111 4.19 -9.73 -13.85
CA ALA A 111 5.28 -8.75 -13.84
C ALA A 111 5.31 -7.88 -15.10
N LYS A 112 4.92 -8.42 -16.27
CA LYS A 112 4.76 -7.61 -17.49
C LYS A 112 3.75 -6.49 -17.28
N TYR A 113 2.65 -6.80 -16.60
CA TYR A 113 1.57 -5.84 -16.35
C TYR A 113 1.99 -4.79 -15.31
N VAL A 114 2.78 -5.17 -14.30
CA VAL A 114 3.45 -4.22 -13.39
C VAL A 114 4.39 -3.30 -14.17
N CYS A 115 5.22 -3.84 -15.06
CA CYS A 115 6.16 -3.06 -15.88
C CYS A 115 5.44 -2.07 -16.78
N VAL A 116 4.40 -2.49 -17.51
CA VAL A 116 3.60 -1.62 -18.37
C VAL A 116 2.93 -0.53 -17.54
N ASP A 117 2.36 -0.87 -16.39
CA ASP A 117 1.70 0.07 -15.50
C ASP A 117 2.66 1.13 -14.94
N ASP A 118 3.84 0.72 -14.47
CA ASP A 118 4.87 1.64 -13.94
C ASP A 118 5.43 2.53 -15.06
N LEU A 119 5.70 1.96 -16.24
CA LEU A 119 6.21 2.72 -17.39
C LEU A 119 5.22 3.81 -17.81
N LEU A 120 3.95 3.45 -18.00
CA LEU A 120 2.90 4.39 -18.36
C LEU A 120 2.67 5.44 -17.26
N SER A 121 2.78 5.06 -15.99
CA SER A 121 2.62 5.99 -14.87
C SER A 121 3.78 7.00 -14.81
N ARG A 122 5.02 6.57 -15.02
CA ARG A 122 6.19 7.46 -15.09
C ARG A 122 6.14 8.39 -16.30
N LEU A 123 5.68 7.90 -17.45
CA LEU A 123 5.44 8.73 -18.63
C LEU A 123 4.34 9.78 -18.37
N ALA A 124 3.27 9.41 -17.68
CA ALA A 124 2.19 10.33 -17.33
C ALA A 124 2.63 11.45 -16.35
N VAL A 125 3.49 11.13 -15.38
CA VAL A 125 4.05 12.12 -14.43
C VAL A 125 4.84 13.23 -15.13
N ARG A 126 5.49 12.94 -16.26
CA ARG A 126 6.26 13.91 -17.05
C ARG A 126 5.38 14.95 -17.77
N LYS A 127 4.06 14.73 -17.87
CA LYS A 127 3.07 15.62 -18.52
C LYS A 127 3.44 16.04 -19.95
N GLN A 128 4.20 15.20 -20.65
CA GLN A 128 4.50 15.37 -22.07
C GLN A 128 3.47 14.57 -22.89
N PRO A 129 2.89 15.14 -23.96
CA PRO A 129 2.05 14.37 -24.85
C PRO A 129 2.92 13.30 -25.53
N ARG A 130 2.60 12.03 -25.27
CA ARG A 130 3.25 10.88 -25.92
C ARG A 130 2.20 9.89 -26.36
N THR A 131 2.46 9.29 -27.51
CA THR A 131 1.63 8.24 -28.10
C THR A 131 2.32 6.89 -27.94
N VAL A 132 1.73 6.01 -27.13
CA VAL A 132 2.26 4.68 -26.85
C VAL A 132 1.31 3.63 -27.42
N ILE A 133 1.83 2.72 -28.25
CA ILE A 133 1.07 1.55 -28.71
C ILE A 133 1.41 0.37 -27.80
N VAL A 134 0.41 -0.31 -27.25
CA VAL A 134 0.58 -1.58 -26.54
C VAL A 134 -0.01 -2.69 -27.40
N THR A 135 0.83 -3.68 -27.74
CA THR A 135 0.43 -4.83 -28.55
C THR A 135 0.38 -6.12 -27.78
N ALA A 136 -0.65 -6.91 -28.07
CA ALA A 136 -0.92 -8.18 -27.41
C ALA A 136 -1.32 -9.26 -28.44
N ALA A 137 -1.09 -10.53 -28.10
CA ALA A 137 -1.38 -11.65 -29.00
C ALA A 137 -2.88 -12.02 -29.00
N SER A 138 -3.56 -11.81 -27.87
CA SER A 138 -4.96 -12.22 -27.66
C SER A 138 -5.87 -11.05 -27.28
N SER A 139 -7.14 -11.12 -27.67
CA SER A 139 -8.17 -10.17 -27.25
C SER A 139 -8.41 -10.20 -25.74
N ARG A 140 -8.16 -11.33 -25.07
CA ARG A 140 -8.23 -11.45 -23.61
C ARG A 140 -7.11 -10.69 -22.90
N GLU A 141 -5.92 -10.66 -23.48
CA GLU A 141 -4.81 -9.85 -22.97
C GLU A 141 -5.16 -8.36 -23.04
N LEU A 142 -5.78 -7.93 -24.15
CA LEU A 142 -6.29 -6.57 -24.28
C LEU A 142 -7.37 -6.23 -23.23
N ASP A 143 -8.28 -7.16 -22.93
CA ASP A 143 -9.27 -7.01 -21.85
C ASP A 143 -8.56 -6.80 -20.49
N LEU A 144 -7.53 -7.59 -20.18
CA LEU A 144 -6.78 -7.46 -18.92
C LEU A 144 -6.01 -6.12 -18.82
N ILE A 145 -5.37 -5.69 -19.91
CA ILE A 145 -4.64 -4.40 -19.97
C ILE A 145 -5.62 -3.25 -19.82
N GLU A 146 -6.75 -3.31 -20.52
CA GLU A 146 -7.83 -2.33 -20.39
C GLU A 146 -8.32 -2.23 -18.94
N GLY A 147 -8.50 -3.37 -18.25
CA GLY A 147 -8.83 -3.41 -16.83
C GLY A 147 -7.88 -2.61 -15.92
N ILE A 148 -6.58 -2.58 -16.24
CA ILE A 148 -5.58 -1.80 -15.50
C ILE A 148 -5.61 -0.32 -15.87
N LEU A 149 -5.86 0.02 -17.14
CA LEU A 149 -5.87 1.39 -17.65
C LEU A 149 -7.12 2.17 -17.25
N ILE A 150 -8.27 1.49 -17.13
CA ILE A 150 -9.53 2.09 -16.70
C ILE A 150 -9.31 2.90 -15.42
N GLY A 151 -9.86 4.11 -15.34
CA GLY A 151 -9.84 4.96 -14.14
C GLY A 151 -8.50 5.62 -13.78
N LYS A 152 -7.49 5.56 -14.66
CA LYS A 152 -6.31 6.45 -14.56
C LYS A 152 -6.66 7.83 -15.14
N ARG A 153 -6.34 8.90 -14.41
CA ARG A 153 -6.76 10.28 -14.77
C ARG A 153 -5.85 10.96 -15.79
N ASP A 154 -4.57 10.60 -15.80
CA ASP A 154 -3.53 11.24 -16.62
C ASP A 154 -3.20 10.44 -17.90
N LEU A 155 -4.03 9.46 -18.25
CA LEU A 155 -3.88 8.57 -19.39
C LEU A 155 -5.21 8.46 -20.14
N GLN A 156 -5.16 8.55 -21.46
CA GLN A 156 -6.28 8.23 -22.35
C GLN A 156 -5.93 6.97 -23.11
N TYR A 157 -6.85 6.01 -23.18
CA TYR A 157 -6.63 4.79 -23.94
C TYR A 157 -7.67 4.64 -25.05
N TYR A 158 -7.26 4.01 -26.13
CA TYR A 158 -8.07 3.75 -27.32
C TYR A 158 -7.83 2.30 -27.73
N ARG A 159 -8.90 1.59 -28.05
CA ARG A 159 -8.81 0.18 -28.45
C ARG A 159 -9.29 0.03 -29.89
N PHE A 160 -8.44 -0.54 -30.74
CA PHE A 160 -8.75 -0.78 -32.16
C PHE A 160 -9.20 -2.21 -32.43
N SER A 161 -8.86 -3.14 -31.54
CA SER A 161 -9.05 -4.57 -31.78
C SER A 161 -10.00 -5.19 -30.75
N GLY A 162 -11.10 -5.77 -31.24
CA GLY A 162 -12.13 -6.39 -30.41
C GLY A 162 -13.07 -5.39 -29.73
N SER A 163 -14.03 -5.91 -28.96
CA SER A 163 -14.97 -5.09 -28.19
C SER A 163 -14.32 -4.57 -26.90
N SER A 164 -14.28 -3.24 -26.71
CA SER A 164 -13.86 -2.62 -25.45
C SER A 164 -14.70 -3.11 -24.27
N LEU A 165 -14.05 -3.22 -23.10
CA LEU A 165 -14.72 -3.54 -21.83
C LEU A 165 -15.63 -2.41 -21.33
N TYR A 166 -15.44 -1.18 -21.80
CA TYR A 166 -16.17 0.00 -21.37
C TYR A 166 -16.66 0.82 -22.58
N TYR A 167 -17.94 0.69 -22.93
CA TYR A 167 -18.59 1.52 -23.96
C TYR A 167 -19.40 2.64 -23.31
N ASP A 168 -18.98 3.89 -23.55
CA ASP A 168 -19.86 4.96 -24.07
C ASP A 168 -19.13 6.28 -24.42
N ASN A 169 -17.86 6.52 -24.06
CA ASN A 169 -17.23 7.84 -24.31
C ASN A 169 -15.72 7.86 -24.60
N HIS A 170 -15.09 6.73 -24.92
CA HIS A 170 -13.66 6.66 -25.23
C HIS A 170 -13.39 6.08 -26.63
N GLY A 171 -13.66 6.88 -27.66
CA GLY A 171 -13.06 6.82 -29.01
C GLY A 171 -12.73 5.46 -29.64
N SER A 172 -13.63 4.48 -29.65
CA SER A 172 -13.48 3.29 -30.47
C SER A 172 -13.69 3.64 -31.95
N PHE A 173 -12.68 3.48 -32.80
CA PHE A 173 -12.84 3.53 -34.26
C PHE A 173 -13.39 2.19 -34.74
N ASP A 174 -14.62 2.18 -35.24
CA ASP A 174 -15.26 1.01 -35.83
C ASP A 174 -15.16 1.12 -37.37
N PHE A 175 -14.24 0.36 -37.97
CA PHE A 175 -14.01 0.35 -39.43
C PHE A 175 -15.21 -0.20 -40.23
N SER A 176 -16.20 -0.79 -39.57
CA SER A 176 -17.37 -1.39 -40.25
C SER A 176 -18.47 -0.39 -40.62
N LYS A 177 -18.33 0.89 -40.25
CA LYS A 177 -19.37 1.92 -40.48
C LYS A 177 -19.09 2.91 -41.62
N GLN A 178 -17.98 2.78 -42.34
CA GLN A 178 -17.56 3.76 -43.32
C GLN A 178 -17.67 3.28 -44.77
N GLU A 179 -18.78 2.65 -45.16
CA GLU A 179 -19.22 2.63 -46.56
C GLU A 179 -20.75 2.77 -46.61
N LEU A 180 -21.20 3.88 -47.23
CA LEU A 180 -22.57 4.28 -47.62
C LEU A 180 -23.00 5.64 -47.06
N SER A 181 -22.33 6.70 -47.52
CA SER A 181 -23.05 7.95 -47.80
C SER A 181 -22.43 8.63 -49.01
N ASN A 182 -23.09 8.48 -50.17
CA ASN A 182 -22.83 9.33 -51.34
C ASN A 182 -23.26 10.76 -51.02
N PRO A 183 -22.55 11.79 -51.53
CA PRO A 183 -22.86 13.17 -51.24
C PRO A 183 -23.90 13.72 -52.24
N THR A 184 -25.09 14.08 -51.77
CA THR A 184 -26.02 14.91 -52.56
C THR A 184 -26.28 16.21 -51.83
N MET A 185 -25.95 17.31 -52.50
CA MET A 185 -26.11 18.72 -52.08
C MET A 185 -27.57 19.09 -51.78
N PRO A 186 -27.84 20.08 -50.90
CA PRO A 186 -29.20 20.48 -50.55
C PRO A 186 -29.75 21.50 -51.55
N SER A 187 -31.01 21.30 -51.98
CA SER A 187 -31.83 22.35 -52.60
C SER A 187 -33.08 22.61 -51.76
N PRO A 188 -33.47 23.88 -51.54
CA PRO A 188 -34.54 24.26 -50.63
C PRO A 188 -35.88 24.35 -51.38
N HIS A 189 -36.95 23.72 -50.87
CA HIS A 189 -38.32 24.26 -50.90
C HIS A 189 -39.32 23.35 -50.15
N ALA A 190 -40.15 24.01 -49.32
CA ALA A 190 -41.49 23.65 -48.84
C ALA A 190 -41.67 22.31 -48.07
N ALA A 191 -41.77 22.33 -46.74
CA ALA A 191 -42.92 22.73 -45.91
C ALA A 191 -44.10 21.72 -45.89
N ALA A 192 -44.35 21.24 -44.66
CA ALA A 192 -45.56 20.63 -44.10
C ALA A 192 -45.91 19.17 -44.46
N ALA A 193 -45.60 18.23 -43.54
CA ALA A 193 -46.62 17.56 -42.71
C ALA A 193 -46.03 16.40 -41.87
N ASN A 194 -46.20 16.52 -40.55
CA ASN A 194 -46.28 15.51 -39.48
C ASN A 194 -45.67 14.09 -39.65
N GLY A 195 -44.79 13.74 -38.72
CA GLY A 195 -44.51 12.36 -38.30
C GLY A 195 -43.50 12.30 -37.15
N LYS A 196 -43.99 12.19 -35.91
CA LYS A 196 -43.19 11.96 -34.69
C LYS A 196 -42.39 10.65 -34.79
N ASN A 197 -41.07 10.74 -34.77
CA ASN A 197 -40.19 9.65 -34.35
C ASN A 197 -39.40 10.10 -33.12
N ASN A 198 -39.68 9.47 -31.98
CA ASN A 198 -38.86 9.54 -30.78
C ASN A 198 -37.60 8.68 -31.01
N GLY A 199 -36.55 9.29 -31.56
CA GLY A 199 -35.17 8.90 -31.27
C GLY A 199 -34.63 9.95 -30.31
N THR A 200 -34.19 9.53 -29.13
CA THR A 200 -33.37 10.38 -28.26
C THR A 200 -32.05 10.61 -28.98
N ASP A 201 -32.02 11.70 -29.75
CA ASP A 201 -30.82 12.28 -30.32
C ASP A 201 -29.98 12.75 -29.13
N ASP A 202 -28.98 11.96 -28.74
CA ASP A 202 -27.97 12.33 -27.74
C ASP A 202 -27.09 13.43 -28.34
N TYR A 203 -27.68 14.62 -28.47
CA TYR A 203 -26.98 15.83 -28.80
C TYR A 203 -26.10 16.20 -27.61
N THR A 204 -24.86 15.71 -27.63
CA THR A 204 -23.79 16.32 -26.84
C THR A 204 -23.49 17.68 -27.46
N PRO A 205 -23.71 18.80 -26.74
CA PRO A 205 -23.50 20.12 -27.32
C PRO A 205 -22.03 20.27 -27.73
N ARG A 206 -21.80 20.50 -29.03
CA ARG A 206 -20.47 20.85 -29.55
C ARG A 206 -20.00 22.12 -28.88
N ILE A 207 -19.08 21.99 -27.93
CA ILE A 207 -18.41 23.13 -27.31
C ILE A 207 -17.72 23.91 -28.44
N SER A 208 -18.08 25.18 -28.59
CA SER A 208 -17.47 26.09 -29.57
C SER A 208 -15.95 26.09 -29.45
N LYS A 209 -15.23 26.03 -30.58
CA LYS A 209 -13.76 26.11 -30.64
C LYS A 209 -13.19 27.41 -30.04
N ASN A 210 -14.03 28.43 -29.87
CA ASN A 210 -13.67 29.72 -29.28
C ASN A 210 -14.05 29.84 -27.79
N SER A 211 -14.55 28.76 -27.17
CA SER A 211 -14.89 28.75 -25.75
C SER A 211 -13.61 28.62 -24.90
N PRO A 212 -13.44 29.40 -23.81
CA PRO A 212 -12.33 29.20 -22.86
C PRO A 212 -12.36 27.82 -22.22
N LEU A 213 -13.51 27.14 -22.21
CA LEU A 213 -13.68 25.78 -21.73
C LEU A 213 -13.16 24.76 -22.76
N TYR A 214 -13.29 25.03 -24.07
CA TYR A 214 -12.66 24.24 -25.14
C TYR A 214 -11.13 24.32 -25.03
N HIS A 215 -10.56 25.52 -24.89
CA HIS A 215 -9.12 25.68 -24.73
C HIS A 215 -8.58 25.04 -23.44
N LYS A 216 -9.34 25.04 -22.33
CA LYS A 216 -8.97 24.29 -21.12
C LYS A 216 -9.00 22.78 -21.33
N ILE A 217 -10.01 22.25 -22.03
CA ILE A 217 -10.10 20.82 -22.37
C ILE A 217 -9.00 20.42 -23.36
N GLU A 218 -8.69 21.26 -24.34
CA GLU A 218 -7.63 21.05 -25.33
C GLU A 218 -6.24 21.13 -24.70
N GLN A 219 -6.01 22.07 -23.77
CA GLN A 219 -4.79 22.13 -22.95
C GLN A 219 -4.65 20.94 -22.00
N GLN A 220 -5.77 20.38 -21.51
CA GLN A 220 -5.77 19.14 -20.73
C GLN A 220 -5.51 17.90 -21.60
N LYS A 221 -6.11 17.82 -22.80
CA LYS A 221 -5.86 16.75 -23.78
C LYS A 221 -4.40 16.74 -24.25
N ASN A 222 -3.80 17.90 -24.46
CA ASN A 222 -2.39 18.04 -24.87
C ASN A 222 -1.38 17.70 -23.76
N ARG A 223 -1.83 17.34 -22.55
CA ARG A 223 -0.98 16.94 -21.41
C ARG A 223 -1.08 15.46 -21.06
N VAL A 224 -1.92 14.72 -21.78
CA VAL A 224 -2.26 13.33 -21.46
C VAL A 224 -1.51 12.37 -22.39
N VAL A 225 -0.98 11.29 -21.82
CA VAL A 225 -0.39 10.19 -22.59
C VAL A 225 -1.51 9.39 -23.25
N SER A 226 -1.42 9.22 -24.57
CA SER A 226 -2.40 8.46 -25.36
C SER A 226 -1.90 7.04 -25.57
N VAL A 227 -2.70 6.04 -25.18
CA VAL A 227 -2.36 4.62 -25.24
C VAL A 227 -3.25 3.91 -26.25
N TYR A 228 -2.67 3.33 -27.29
CA TYR A 228 -3.40 2.58 -28.31
C TYR A 228 -3.24 1.08 -28.08
N LEU A 229 -4.35 0.36 -27.92
CA LEU A 229 -4.41 -1.08 -27.72
C LEU A 229 -4.73 -1.78 -29.05
N ILE A 230 -3.77 -2.56 -29.56
CA ILE A 230 -3.82 -3.19 -30.89
C ILE A 230 -3.38 -4.65 -30.78
N LEU A 231 -4.00 -5.56 -31.55
CA LEU A 231 -3.51 -6.93 -31.66
C LEU A 231 -2.24 -7.00 -32.53
N SER A 232 -1.28 -7.87 -32.16
CA SER A 232 -0.01 -8.02 -32.88
C SER A 232 -0.19 -8.28 -34.38
N ASN A 233 -1.20 -9.08 -34.76
CA ASN A 233 -1.50 -9.40 -36.16
C ASN A 233 -2.04 -8.22 -36.98
N GLN A 234 -2.63 -7.21 -36.30
CA GLN A 234 -3.18 -6.01 -36.93
C GLN A 234 -2.19 -4.85 -36.89
N LEU A 235 -1.10 -4.94 -36.12
CA LEU A 235 -0.13 -3.87 -36.01
C LEU A 235 0.56 -3.57 -37.35
N GLN A 236 0.91 -4.60 -38.13
CA GLN A 236 1.60 -4.41 -39.42
C GLN A 236 0.72 -3.71 -40.47
N SER A 237 -0.59 -3.92 -40.44
CA SER A 237 -1.52 -3.22 -41.33
C SER A 237 -1.83 -1.81 -40.83
N LEU A 238 -1.95 -1.63 -39.51
CA LEU A 238 -2.30 -0.35 -38.89
C LEU A 238 -1.13 0.64 -38.77
N ALA A 239 0.10 0.15 -38.68
CA ALA A 239 1.30 1.00 -38.61
C ALA A 239 1.59 1.79 -39.91
N ARG A 240 0.85 1.52 -40.99
CA ARG A 240 0.95 2.26 -42.27
C ARG A 240 0.11 3.54 -42.29
N PHE A 241 -0.77 3.75 -41.31
CA PHE A 241 -1.60 4.96 -41.24
C PHE A 241 -0.84 6.11 -40.56
N GLU A 242 -0.79 7.29 -41.20
CA GLU A 242 -0.13 8.48 -40.64
C GLU A 242 -0.75 8.99 -39.34
N GLU A 243 -2.01 8.65 -39.06
CA GLU A 243 -2.71 9.00 -37.82
C GLU A 243 -2.19 8.21 -36.59
N LEU A 244 -1.40 7.15 -36.81
CA LEU A 244 -0.82 6.26 -35.80
C LEU A 244 0.70 6.50 -35.62
N ARG A 245 1.18 7.74 -35.81
CA ARG A 245 2.56 8.12 -35.45
C ARG A 245 2.76 7.97 -33.94
N SER A 246 3.27 6.81 -33.54
CA SER A 246 3.58 6.50 -32.14
C SER A 246 5.04 6.79 -31.82
N ASP A 247 5.28 7.28 -30.61
CA ASP A 247 6.63 7.51 -30.09
C ASP A 247 7.27 6.22 -29.58
N LEU A 248 6.45 5.23 -29.20
CA LEU A 248 6.88 3.98 -28.58
C LEU A 248 5.88 2.85 -28.83
N VAL A 249 6.38 1.64 -29.11
CA VAL A 249 5.59 0.40 -29.10
C VAL A 249 6.05 -0.48 -27.94
N ILE A 250 5.12 -0.93 -27.11
CA ILE A 250 5.35 -1.94 -26.07
C ILE A 250 4.70 -3.25 -26.54
N SER A 251 5.50 -4.26 -26.84
CA SER A 251 4.99 -5.55 -27.31
C SER A 251 5.03 -6.58 -26.19
N LEU A 252 3.86 -7.06 -25.78
CA LEU A 252 3.73 -8.20 -24.88
C LEU A 252 3.89 -9.54 -25.60
N ASP A 253 3.76 -9.53 -26.94
CA ASP A 253 3.94 -10.69 -27.79
C ASP A 253 5.42 -10.86 -28.19
N ALA A 254 5.95 -12.06 -27.93
CA ALA A 254 7.31 -12.43 -28.30
C ALA A 254 7.48 -12.51 -29.82
N LYS A 255 6.45 -12.96 -30.55
CA LYS A 255 6.50 -13.29 -31.99
C LYS A 255 6.42 -12.10 -32.94
N LEU A 256 6.31 -10.87 -32.41
CA LEU A 256 6.23 -9.68 -33.26
C LEU A 256 7.56 -9.45 -34.01
N ASP A 257 7.50 -9.60 -35.34
CA ASP A 257 8.61 -9.35 -36.27
C ASP A 257 8.79 -7.85 -36.59
N GLN A 258 10.05 -7.41 -36.61
CA GLN A 258 10.44 -6.00 -36.69
C GLN A 258 10.48 -5.44 -38.12
N SER A 259 9.34 -5.01 -38.62
CA SER A 259 9.26 -4.20 -39.83
C SER A 259 8.92 -2.72 -39.56
N LEU A 260 8.96 -2.29 -38.30
CA LEU A 260 8.49 -0.96 -37.88
C LEU A 260 9.65 0.02 -37.67
N ALA A 261 9.50 1.25 -38.17
CA ALA A 261 10.49 2.34 -38.02
C ALA A 261 10.44 3.04 -36.65
N ILE A 262 9.87 2.39 -35.62
CA ILE A 262 9.56 2.96 -34.30
C ILE A 262 10.21 2.06 -33.23
N PRO A 263 10.77 2.61 -32.13
CA PRO A 263 11.34 1.78 -31.07
C PRO A 263 10.28 0.83 -30.46
N VAL A 264 10.61 -0.46 -30.44
CA VAL A 264 9.78 -1.51 -29.84
C VAL A 264 10.47 -2.01 -28.57
N ILE A 265 9.83 -1.81 -27.42
CA ILE A 265 10.25 -2.38 -26.13
C ILE A 265 9.49 -3.68 -25.88
N LYS A 266 10.21 -4.76 -25.60
CA LYS A 266 9.67 -6.06 -25.23
C LYS A 266 10.03 -6.38 -23.77
N PRO A 267 9.08 -6.31 -22.81
CA PRO A 267 9.32 -6.79 -21.46
C PRO A 267 9.38 -8.32 -21.44
N ILE A 268 10.54 -8.89 -21.10
CA ILE A 268 10.81 -10.34 -21.18
C ILE A 268 11.44 -10.85 -19.89
N TYR A 269 11.05 -12.05 -19.47
CA TYR A 269 11.73 -12.75 -18.37
C TYR A 269 13.12 -13.20 -18.79
N LEU A 270 14.15 -12.71 -18.10
CA LEU A 270 15.48 -13.31 -18.23
C LEU A 270 15.37 -14.79 -17.86
N ASN A 271 15.94 -15.64 -18.71
CA ASN A 271 15.86 -17.10 -18.58
C ASN A 271 14.43 -17.68 -18.65
N GLY A 272 13.47 -16.91 -19.18
CA GLY A 272 12.12 -17.41 -19.45
C GLY A 272 11.98 -17.99 -20.86
N ILE A 273 10.84 -18.62 -21.12
CA ILE A 273 10.52 -19.24 -22.41
C ILE A 273 10.67 -18.27 -23.59
N GLU A 274 10.25 -17.02 -23.44
CA GLU A 274 10.31 -16.00 -24.51
C GLU A 274 11.73 -15.51 -24.78
N TYR A 275 12.58 -15.46 -23.75
CA TYR A 275 13.98 -15.12 -23.92
C TYR A 275 14.69 -16.19 -24.75
N PHE A 276 14.50 -17.47 -24.38
CA PHE A 276 15.05 -18.59 -25.13
C PHE A 276 14.47 -18.70 -26.53
N ASP A 277 13.17 -18.45 -26.72
CA ASP A 277 12.53 -18.49 -28.04
C ASP A 277 13.05 -17.39 -28.98
N LEU A 278 13.47 -16.24 -28.46
CA LEU A 278 14.10 -15.19 -29.26
C LEU A 278 15.56 -15.47 -29.59
N ALA A 279 16.28 -16.13 -28.69
CA ALA A 279 17.71 -16.39 -28.85
C ALA A 279 18.02 -17.74 -29.51
N LEU A 280 17.05 -18.67 -29.58
CA LEU A 280 17.14 -19.88 -30.40
C LEU A 280 17.00 -19.54 -31.89
N ASP A 281 17.94 -20.06 -32.69
CA ASP A 281 17.97 -19.86 -34.13
C ASP A 281 16.63 -20.19 -34.79
N ARG A 282 16.17 -19.30 -35.68
CA ARG A 282 14.97 -19.51 -36.52
C ARG A 282 15.08 -20.74 -37.43
N ALA A 283 16.28 -21.29 -37.58
CA ALA A 283 16.57 -22.49 -38.36
C ALA A 283 16.09 -23.79 -37.68
N ILE A 284 15.96 -23.82 -36.35
CA ILE A 284 15.43 -24.98 -35.62
C ILE A 284 13.92 -24.85 -35.54
N SER A 285 13.20 -25.70 -36.28
CA SER A 285 11.73 -25.68 -36.38
C SER A 285 11.11 -27.00 -35.91
N GLY A 286 9.94 -26.92 -35.26
CA GLY A 286 9.12 -28.07 -34.88
C GLY A 286 9.43 -28.63 -33.49
N ASP A 287 9.15 -29.92 -33.30
CA ASP A 287 9.23 -30.64 -32.02
C ASP A 287 10.61 -30.54 -31.34
N GLU A 288 11.70 -30.47 -32.12
CA GLU A 288 13.05 -30.32 -31.59
C GLU A 288 13.29 -28.94 -30.96
N ARG A 289 12.66 -27.89 -31.52
CA ARG A 289 12.71 -26.54 -30.94
C ARG A 289 12.02 -26.52 -29.57
N ASP A 290 10.85 -27.13 -29.49
CA ASP A 290 10.06 -27.15 -28.26
C ASP A 290 10.73 -28.01 -27.17
N LYS A 291 11.44 -29.08 -27.56
CA LYS A 291 12.29 -29.87 -26.65
C LYS A 291 13.43 -29.05 -26.07
N GLN A 292 14.17 -28.32 -26.92
CA GLN A 292 15.26 -27.47 -26.46
C GLN A 292 14.77 -26.33 -25.57
N LEU A 293 13.63 -25.72 -25.93
CA LEU A 293 12.97 -24.70 -25.10
C LEU A 293 12.59 -25.24 -23.72
N ALA A 294 11.99 -26.43 -23.66
CA ALA A 294 11.64 -27.06 -22.39
C ALA A 294 12.88 -27.31 -21.51
N LYS A 295 13.98 -27.83 -22.08
CA LYS A 295 15.24 -28.06 -21.36
C LYS A 295 15.83 -26.77 -20.79
N LEU A 296 15.90 -25.71 -21.61
CA LEU A 296 16.45 -24.41 -21.22
C LEU A 296 15.64 -23.77 -20.08
N VAL A 297 14.31 -23.84 -20.14
CA VAL A 297 13.44 -23.35 -19.07
C VAL A 297 13.62 -24.18 -17.81
N LEU A 298 13.69 -25.52 -17.90
CA LEU A 298 13.86 -26.39 -16.74
C LEU A 298 15.12 -26.07 -15.95
N VAL A 299 16.25 -25.90 -16.62
CA VAL A 299 17.55 -25.65 -15.97
C VAL A 299 17.65 -24.24 -15.40
N ASN A 300 17.14 -23.23 -16.10
CA ASN A 300 17.36 -21.83 -15.72
C ASN A 300 16.21 -21.19 -14.92
N ARG A 301 15.15 -21.94 -14.56
CA ARG A 301 13.97 -21.39 -13.87
C ARG A 301 14.25 -20.73 -12.51
N ASN A 302 15.29 -21.17 -11.81
CA ASN A 302 15.67 -20.65 -10.48
C ASN A 302 16.75 -19.56 -10.53
N ALA A 303 17.27 -19.21 -11.71
CA ALA A 303 18.34 -18.24 -11.84
C ALA A 303 17.83 -16.82 -11.61
N ALA A 304 18.02 -16.30 -10.38
CA ALA A 304 17.71 -14.93 -10.03
C ALA A 304 18.72 -13.98 -10.68
N THR A 305 18.28 -13.20 -11.68
CA THR A 305 19.05 -12.10 -12.25
C THR A 305 18.46 -10.77 -11.77
N PRO A 306 19.27 -9.82 -11.28
CA PRO A 306 18.77 -8.52 -10.83
C PRO A 306 18.06 -7.83 -11.99
N GLY A 307 16.78 -7.50 -11.78
CA GLY A 307 16.00 -6.73 -12.73
C GLY A 307 16.48 -5.28 -12.75
N PRO A 308 16.52 -4.64 -13.92
CA PRO A 308 17.00 -3.28 -14.02
C PRO A 308 15.98 -2.22 -13.58
N GLU A 309 16.46 -0.99 -13.36
CA GLU A 309 15.62 0.14 -13.00
C GLU A 309 14.93 0.78 -14.21
N LEU A 310 13.61 0.94 -14.15
CA LEU A 310 12.79 1.54 -15.21
C LEU A 310 13.11 3.03 -15.45
N GLN A 311 13.78 3.69 -14.52
CA GLN A 311 14.16 5.10 -14.61
C GLN A 311 15.11 5.36 -15.78
N ASP A 312 16.00 4.41 -16.08
CA ASP A 312 16.98 4.53 -17.15
C ASP A 312 16.31 4.48 -18.52
N VAL A 313 15.28 3.64 -18.67
CA VAL A 313 14.48 3.54 -19.91
C VAL A 313 13.70 4.83 -20.18
N VAL A 314 13.10 5.42 -19.14
CA VAL A 314 12.37 6.70 -19.28
C VAL A 314 13.33 7.83 -19.66
N SER A 315 14.52 7.85 -19.07
CA SER A 315 15.55 8.86 -19.38
C SER A 315 16.09 8.71 -20.81
N TRP A 316 16.27 7.47 -21.28
CA TRP A 316 16.59 7.18 -22.68
C TRP A 316 15.50 7.66 -23.65
N LEU A 317 14.22 7.43 -23.34
CA LEU A 317 13.09 7.95 -24.13
C LEU A 317 13.01 9.49 -24.14
N ASP A 318 13.64 10.16 -23.17
CA ASP A 318 13.79 11.62 -23.14
C ASP A 318 15.02 12.10 -23.94
N GLY A 319 15.72 11.19 -24.63
CA GLY A 319 16.92 11.48 -25.43
C GLY A 319 18.20 11.54 -24.61
N GLN A 320 18.18 11.13 -23.33
CA GLN A 320 19.37 11.10 -22.48
C GLN A 320 20.03 9.72 -22.55
N GLY A 321 21.11 9.61 -23.32
CA GLY A 321 22.02 8.44 -23.31
C GLY A 321 21.68 7.32 -24.31
N ARG A 322 22.38 6.19 -24.15
CA ARG A 322 22.15 4.96 -24.92
C ARG A 322 21.13 4.07 -24.20
N TYR A 323 20.43 3.22 -24.96
CA TYR A 323 19.54 2.24 -24.35
C TYR A 323 20.35 1.33 -23.40
N PRO A 324 19.93 1.18 -22.14
CA PRO A 324 20.75 0.56 -21.10
C PRO A 324 20.94 -0.96 -21.24
N TYR A 325 20.19 -1.66 -22.11
CA TYR A 325 20.25 -3.12 -22.22
C TYR A 325 20.51 -3.57 -23.67
N THR A 326 21.74 -3.94 -24.00
CA THR A 326 22.13 -4.33 -25.37
C THR A 326 22.72 -5.72 -25.50
N GLU A 327 22.78 -6.52 -24.43
CA GLU A 327 23.49 -7.80 -24.46
C GLU A 327 22.53 -8.98 -24.44
N SER A 328 22.45 -9.68 -25.57
CA SER A 328 21.98 -11.07 -25.63
C SER A 328 23.09 -11.92 -25.01
N LYS A 329 22.87 -12.55 -23.86
CA LYS A 329 23.81 -13.59 -23.40
C LYS A 329 23.74 -14.75 -24.39
N GLU A 330 24.90 -15.22 -24.84
CA GLU A 330 25.00 -16.50 -25.54
C GLU A 330 24.37 -17.59 -24.65
N ILE A 331 23.42 -18.34 -25.22
CA ILE A 331 22.78 -19.44 -24.51
C ILE A 331 23.76 -20.62 -24.53
N GLU A 332 24.20 -21.06 -23.36
CA GLU A 332 24.92 -22.32 -23.23
C GLU A 332 23.99 -23.50 -23.58
N THR A 333 24.46 -24.42 -24.41
CA THR A 333 23.72 -25.64 -24.74
C THR A 333 23.58 -26.51 -23.50
N VAL A 334 22.34 -26.79 -23.09
CA VAL A 334 22.01 -27.58 -21.91
C VAL A 334 21.98 -29.08 -22.23
N SER A 335 22.61 -29.89 -21.38
CA SER A 335 22.61 -31.36 -21.49
C SER A 335 21.32 -31.98 -20.93
N ASP A 336 20.97 -33.19 -21.40
CA ASP A 336 19.82 -33.94 -20.89
C ASP A 336 19.97 -34.33 -19.42
N ASN A 337 21.21 -34.54 -18.96
CA ASN A 337 21.49 -34.85 -17.55
C ASN A 337 21.18 -33.65 -16.64
N ASP A 338 21.53 -32.43 -17.07
CA ASP A 338 21.27 -31.20 -16.30
C ASP A 338 19.75 -30.96 -16.20
N ALA A 339 19.00 -31.25 -17.27
CA ALA A 339 17.55 -31.17 -17.27
C ALA A 339 16.89 -32.20 -16.33
N LEU A 340 17.44 -33.41 -16.23
CA LEU A 340 16.98 -34.45 -15.30
C LEU A 340 17.28 -34.09 -13.83
N GLU A 341 18.46 -33.55 -13.55
CA GLU A 341 18.79 -33.04 -12.20
C GLU A 341 17.86 -31.89 -11.80
N ALA A 342 17.60 -30.96 -12.73
CA ALA A 342 16.68 -29.85 -12.50
C ALA A 342 15.22 -30.32 -12.30
N LEU A 343 14.80 -31.43 -12.92
CA LEU A 343 13.48 -32.04 -12.66
C LEU A 343 13.40 -32.67 -11.27
N ALA A 344 14.52 -33.21 -10.76
CA ALA A 344 14.58 -33.77 -9.42
C ALA A 344 14.56 -32.69 -8.32
N SER A 345 15.12 -31.50 -8.58
CA SER A 345 15.17 -30.37 -7.65
C SER A 345 13.91 -29.49 -7.64
N LEU A 346 12.72 -30.08 -7.80
CA LEU A 346 11.47 -29.32 -7.84
C LEU A 346 11.09 -28.79 -6.45
N GLU A 347 11.29 -27.50 -6.23
CA GLU A 347 10.97 -26.81 -4.99
C GLU A 347 9.74 -25.91 -5.19
N LEU A 348 8.60 -26.30 -4.61
CA LEU A 348 7.50 -25.37 -4.42
C LEU A 348 7.88 -24.36 -3.34
N GLU A 349 7.36 -23.13 -3.43
CA GLU A 349 7.57 -22.14 -2.37
C GLU A 349 7.21 -22.74 -1.01
N THR A 350 8.23 -22.91 -0.18
CA THR A 350 8.04 -23.35 1.19
C THR A 350 7.60 -22.14 2.01
N PRO A 351 6.60 -22.32 2.87
CA PRO A 351 6.20 -21.26 3.78
C PRO A 351 7.41 -20.84 4.60
N TYR A 352 7.61 -19.52 4.75
CA TYR A 352 8.62 -19.00 5.66
C TYR A 352 8.35 -19.59 7.05
N HIS A 353 9.22 -20.50 7.49
CA HIS A 353 9.23 -20.95 8.87
C HIS A 353 9.74 -19.78 9.69
N LEU A 354 8.90 -19.19 10.55
CA LEU A 354 9.38 -18.23 11.52
C LEU A 354 10.53 -18.89 12.29
N ASP A 355 11.72 -18.32 12.18
CA ASP A 355 12.87 -18.71 12.99
C ASP A 355 12.45 -18.81 14.45
N ARG A 356 12.90 -19.88 15.12
CA ARG A 356 12.48 -20.36 16.44
C ARG A 356 12.14 -19.22 17.41
N TYR A 357 10.87 -18.85 17.50
CA TYR A 357 10.37 -17.99 18.58
C TYR A 357 10.30 -18.82 19.86
N GLU A 358 11.09 -18.44 20.86
CA GLU A 358 11.05 -19.06 22.18
C GLU A 358 9.89 -18.46 22.98
N PHE A 359 8.80 -19.23 23.08
CA PHE A 359 7.63 -18.84 23.85
C PHE A 359 7.98 -18.71 25.33
N PHE A 360 7.67 -17.56 25.91
CA PHE A 360 7.71 -17.34 27.36
C PHE A 360 6.70 -18.27 28.07
N ASN A 361 5.52 -18.44 27.47
CA ASN A 361 4.50 -19.39 27.91
C ASN A 361 4.41 -20.58 26.93
N LEU A 362 4.99 -21.70 27.33
CA LEU A 362 5.00 -22.97 26.57
C LEU A 362 3.61 -23.50 26.20
N SER A 363 2.55 -23.07 26.89
CA SER A 363 1.17 -23.48 26.56
C SER A 363 0.60 -22.79 25.31
N LEU A 364 1.15 -21.63 24.93
CA LEU A 364 0.80 -20.89 23.71
C LEU A 364 1.58 -21.38 22.48
N ALA A 365 2.57 -22.26 22.68
CA ALA A 365 3.33 -22.84 21.60
C ALA A 365 2.38 -23.66 20.68
N PRO A 366 2.43 -23.42 19.36
CA PRO A 366 1.57 -24.14 18.44
C PRO A 366 1.89 -25.64 18.48
N LYS A 367 0.85 -26.46 18.59
CA LYS A 367 0.95 -27.90 18.38
C LYS A 367 0.88 -28.12 16.87
N ASP A 368 2.03 -28.38 16.26
CA ASP A 368 2.10 -28.70 14.84
C ASP A 368 1.33 -30.01 14.58
N ASP A 369 0.15 -29.93 13.99
CA ASP A 369 -0.50 -31.05 13.32
C ASP A 369 -0.19 -30.93 11.82
N PRO A 370 0.87 -31.58 11.30
CA PRO A 370 1.20 -31.53 9.89
C PRO A 370 0.21 -32.41 9.11
N LYS A 371 -1.00 -31.91 8.86
CA LYS A 371 -1.82 -32.43 7.77
C LYS A 371 -1.21 -31.95 6.46
N LYS A 372 -0.11 -32.60 6.04
CA LYS A 372 0.38 -32.49 4.67
C LYS A 372 -0.69 -33.10 3.78
N ILE A 373 -1.42 -32.26 3.06
CA ILE A 373 -2.27 -32.70 1.96
C ILE A 373 -1.31 -33.26 0.92
N LYS A 374 -1.24 -34.59 0.79
CA LYS A 374 -0.45 -35.22 -0.26
C LYS A 374 -1.11 -34.87 -1.59
N LEU A 375 -0.47 -34.01 -2.40
CA LEU A 375 -0.82 -33.88 -3.81
C LEU A 375 -0.49 -35.22 -4.47
N GLU A 376 -1.52 -36.00 -4.83
CA GLU A 376 -1.32 -37.29 -5.50
C GLU A 376 -0.77 -37.11 -6.92
N GLU A 377 0.30 -37.86 -7.22
CA GLU A 377 0.92 -37.93 -8.53
C GLU A 377 0.26 -39.05 -9.34
N SER A 378 -0.76 -38.72 -10.13
CA SER A 378 -1.22 -39.63 -11.18
C SER A 378 -0.34 -39.47 -12.44
N PRO A 379 -0.13 -40.50 -13.27
CA PRO A 379 0.57 -40.32 -14.55
C PRO A 379 -0.34 -39.64 -15.59
N LEU A 380 0.24 -38.87 -16.53
CA LEU A 380 -0.47 -38.28 -17.68
C LEU A 380 -0.46 -39.25 -18.87
N VAL A 381 -1.26 -40.33 -18.82
CA VAL A 381 -1.36 -41.29 -19.93
C VAL A 381 -2.78 -41.30 -20.46
N GLY A 382 -2.95 -41.03 -21.75
CA GLY A 382 -4.23 -41.17 -22.47
C GLY A 382 -5.30 -40.13 -22.15
N LEU A 383 -4.95 -38.88 -21.80
CA LEU A 383 -5.94 -37.83 -21.49
C LEU A 383 -6.44 -37.10 -22.74
N THR A 384 -7.71 -36.72 -22.72
CA THR A 384 -8.30 -35.72 -23.63
C THR A 384 -7.92 -34.29 -23.19
N TYR A 385 -8.04 -33.31 -24.09
CA TYR A 385 -7.78 -31.89 -23.77
C TYR A 385 -8.65 -31.36 -22.61
N HIS A 386 -9.91 -31.78 -22.55
CA HIS A 386 -10.82 -31.37 -21.46
C HIS A 386 -10.39 -31.93 -20.11
N GLU A 387 -9.98 -33.20 -20.07
CA GLU A 387 -9.47 -33.84 -18.85
C GLU A 387 -8.14 -33.23 -18.40
N TYR A 388 -7.28 -32.85 -19.34
CA TYR A 388 -6.04 -32.11 -19.05
C TYR A 388 -6.35 -30.78 -18.36
N GLN A 389 -7.26 -29.97 -18.90
CA GLN A 389 -7.65 -28.69 -18.29
C GLN A 389 -8.28 -28.88 -16.90
N LEU A 390 -9.16 -29.87 -16.74
CA LEU A 390 -9.78 -30.17 -15.44
C LEU A 390 -8.74 -30.57 -14.41
N ARG A 391 -7.75 -31.37 -14.82
CA ARG A 391 -6.69 -31.84 -13.95
C ARG A 391 -5.73 -30.72 -13.54
N LEU A 392 -5.34 -29.87 -14.48
CA LEU A 392 -4.57 -28.66 -14.19
C LEU A 392 -5.34 -27.76 -13.20
N GLY A 393 -6.65 -27.57 -13.42
CA GLY A 393 -7.51 -26.81 -12.52
C GLY A 393 -7.59 -27.39 -11.10
N ARG A 394 -7.70 -28.72 -10.97
CA ARG A 394 -7.68 -29.41 -9.67
C ARG A 394 -6.34 -29.22 -8.95
N LEU A 395 -5.22 -29.39 -9.63
CA LEU A 395 -3.90 -29.18 -9.03
C LEU A 395 -3.70 -27.75 -8.52
N ILE A 396 -4.14 -26.76 -9.31
CA ILE A 396 -4.11 -25.35 -8.90
C ILE A 396 -4.99 -25.14 -7.67
N TYR A 397 -6.19 -25.73 -7.65
CA TYR A 397 -7.12 -25.62 -6.52
C TYR A 397 -6.59 -26.29 -5.26
N ASP A 398 -6.03 -27.50 -5.35
CA ASP A 398 -5.47 -28.22 -4.21
C ASP A 398 -4.28 -27.47 -3.63
N ARG A 399 -3.40 -26.91 -4.48
CA ARG A 399 -2.31 -26.06 -4.02
C ARG A 399 -2.81 -24.77 -3.38
N TYR A 400 -3.86 -24.15 -3.92
CA TYR A 400 -4.49 -23.00 -3.31
C TYR A 400 -5.05 -23.32 -1.91
N GLN A 401 -5.71 -24.48 -1.74
CA GLN A 401 -6.21 -24.94 -0.44
C GLN A 401 -5.07 -25.17 0.56
N GLU A 402 -3.95 -25.76 0.10
CA GLU A 402 -2.75 -25.92 0.91
C GLU A 402 -2.20 -24.57 1.38
N LEU A 403 -2.04 -23.61 0.47
CA LEU A 403 -1.57 -22.26 0.78
C LEU A 403 -2.50 -21.54 1.77
N VAL A 404 -3.83 -21.65 1.59
CA VAL A 404 -4.81 -21.08 2.53
C VAL A 404 -4.66 -21.71 3.91
N TYR A 405 -4.57 -23.04 3.97
CA TYR A 405 -4.37 -23.77 5.23
C TYR A 405 -3.06 -23.35 5.93
N THR A 406 -1.97 -23.21 5.17
CA THR A 406 -0.70 -22.72 5.70
C THR A 406 -0.83 -21.29 6.21
N VAL A 407 -1.42 -20.37 5.44
CA VAL A 407 -1.61 -18.97 5.85
C VAL A 407 -2.43 -18.88 7.13
N ASP A 408 -3.50 -19.65 7.25
CA ASP A 408 -4.34 -19.67 8.44
C ASP A 408 -3.62 -20.26 9.65
N THR A 409 -2.77 -21.27 9.43
CA THR A 409 -1.92 -21.84 10.48
C THR A 409 -0.88 -20.82 10.94
N GLN A 410 -0.19 -20.14 10.01
CA GLN A 410 0.76 -19.08 10.36
C GLN A 410 0.08 -17.89 11.06
N ARG A 411 -1.15 -17.52 10.67
CA ARG A 411 -1.94 -16.51 11.39
C ARG A 411 -2.26 -16.92 12.82
N ARG A 412 -2.59 -18.19 13.05
CA ARG A 412 -2.78 -18.74 14.40
C ARG A 412 -1.48 -18.70 15.22
N HIS A 413 -0.35 -19.07 14.60
CA HIS A 413 0.96 -19.01 15.26
C HIS A 413 1.32 -17.56 15.64
N LEU A 414 1.13 -16.62 14.71
CA LEU A 414 1.34 -15.18 14.97
C LEU A 414 0.41 -14.63 16.06
N ALA A 415 -0.83 -15.12 16.15
CA ALA A 415 -1.73 -14.73 17.24
C ALA A 415 -1.20 -15.21 18.60
N GLY A 416 -0.72 -16.46 18.68
CA GLY A 416 -0.07 -17.01 19.88
C GLY A 416 1.18 -16.23 20.28
N ILE A 417 2.04 -15.87 19.32
CA ILE A 417 3.24 -15.04 19.55
C ILE A 417 2.85 -13.67 20.10
N ARG A 418 1.84 -13.01 19.51
CA ARG A 418 1.38 -11.70 19.98
C ARG A 418 0.81 -11.75 21.40
N GLU A 419 0.12 -12.84 21.74
CA GLU A 419 -0.40 -13.05 23.08
C GLU A 419 0.75 -13.26 24.08
N ASP A 420 1.75 -14.07 23.72
CA ASP A 420 2.94 -14.29 24.54
C ASP A 420 3.76 -13.01 24.76
N ASP A 421 4.00 -12.23 23.70
CA ASP A 421 4.66 -10.92 23.78
C ASP A 421 3.88 -9.94 24.68
N SER A 422 2.54 -9.96 24.62
CA SER A 422 1.69 -9.13 25.48
C SER A 422 1.79 -9.56 26.95
N GLN A 423 1.83 -10.87 27.23
CA GLN A 423 2.04 -11.39 28.59
C GLN A 423 3.42 -11.00 29.11
N ARG A 424 4.46 -11.13 28.28
CA ARG A 424 5.83 -10.73 28.62
C ARG A 424 5.92 -9.23 28.92
N GLN A 425 5.29 -8.39 28.10
CA GLN A 425 5.25 -6.95 28.32
C GLN A 425 4.53 -6.61 29.64
N ALA A 426 3.38 -7.25 29.92
CA ALA A 426 2.66 -7.04 31.18
C ALA A 426 3.51 -7.40 32.41
N GLN A 427 4.32 -8.46 32.34
CA GLN A 427 5.25 -8.80 33.41
C GLN A 427 6.37 -7.79 33.58
N LEU A 428 6.94 -7.29 32.49
CA LEU A 428 7.95 -6.23 32.55
C LEU A 428 7.39 -4.95 33.18
N GLU A 429 6.17 -4.57 32.81
CA GLU A 429 5.46 -3.42 33.38
C GLU A 429 5.22 -3.61 34.89
N ALA A 430 4.79 -4.80 35.32
CA ALA A 430 4.62 -5.11 36.75
C ALA A 430 5.94 -5.06 37.53
N VAL A 431 7.04 -5.52 36.94
CA VAL A 431 8.38 -5.43 37.55
C VAL A 431 8.82 -3.97 37.67
N VAL A 432 8.59 -3.15 36.64
CA VAL A 432 8.90 -1.71 36.67
C VAL A 432 8.08 -0.99 37.73
N GLU A 433 6.79 -1.31 37.87
CA GLU A 433 5.94 -0.76 38.93
C GLU A 433 6.47 -1.14 40.32
N ALA A 434 6.79 -2.42 40.53
CA ALA A 434 7.38 -2.90 41.79
C ALA A 434 8.73 -2.23 42.10
N MET A 435 9.60 -2.03 41.11
CA MET A 435 10.85 -1.27 41.27
C MET A 435 10.58 0.19 41.64
N GLY A 436 9.56 0.82 41.02
CA GLY A 436 9.12 2.16 41.34
C GLY A 436 8.63 2.29 42.79
N ASP A 437 7.90 1.30 43.29
CA ASP A 437 7.46 1.24 44.70
C ASP A 437 8.63 1.11 45.67
N VAL A 438 9.58 0.22 45.37
CA VAL A 438 10.80 0.05 46.18
C VAL A 438 11.60 1.35 46.19
N PHE A 439 11.74 2.02 45.05
CA PHE A 439 12.43 3.30 44.96
C PHE A 439 11.74 4.40 45.77
N ARG A 440 10.41 4.50 45.70
CA ARG A 440 9.63 5.46 46.52
C ARG A 440 9.82 5.19 48.01
N LYS A 441 9.74 3.92 48.44
CA LYS A 441 10.01 3.53 49.82
C LYS A 441 11.43 3.94 50.24
N LEU A 442 12.43 3.65 49.41
CA LEU A 442 13.82 4.03 49.68
C LEU A 442 14.02 5.56 49.78
N GLN A 443 13.32 6.33 48.96
CA GLN A 443 13.37 7.78 49.04
C GLN A 443 12.71 8.30 50.33
N THR A 444 11.57 7.74 50.73
CA THR A 444 10.93 8.09 52.01
C THR A 444 11.82 7.74 53.19
N THR A 445 12.42 6.55 53.22
CA THR A 445 13.31 6.13 54.31
C THR A 445 14.56 7.01 54.38
N LYS A 446 15.13 7.38 53.22
CA LYS A 446 16.22 8.36 53.14
C LYS A 446 15.84 9.70 53.75
N THR A 447 14.70 10.28 53.36
CA THR A 447 14.25 11.56 53.94
C THR A 447 14.01 11.46 55.45
N THR A 448 13.43 10.36 55.93
CA THR A 448 13.24 10.15 57.38
C THR A 448 14.59 10.01 58.10
N ALA A 449 15.56 9.31 57.52
CA ALA A 449 16.89 9.17 58.08
C ALA A 449 17.62 10.53 58.15
N GLU A 450 17.50 11.35 57.11
CA GLU A 450 18.04 12.73 57.10
C GLU A 450 17.38 13.60 58.18
N THR A 451 16.06 13.48 58.40
CA THR A 451 15.39 14.22 59.47
C THR A 451 15.81 13.75 60.87
N LEU A 452 15.96 12.44 61.06
CA LEU A 452 16.45 11.87 62.33
C LEU A 452 17.90 12.28 62.60
N ALA A 453 18.76 12.28 61.58
CA ALA A 453 20.14 12.75 61.71
C ALA A 453 20.19 14.22 62.16
N LYS A 454 19.35 15.08 61.59
CA LYS A 454 19.24 16.49 62.02
C LYS A 454 18.72 16.63 63.46
N GLN A 455 17.77 15.79 63.88
CA GLN A 455 17.29 15.78 65.26
C GLN A 455 18.39 15.34 66.24
N VAL A 456 19.17 14.32 65.88
CA VAL A 456 20.33 13.88 66.68
C VAL A 456 21.34 15.02 66.79
N GLU A 457 21.71 15.68 65.70
CA GLU A 457 22.63 16.82 65.73
C GLU A 457 22.13 17.95 66.64
N LYS A 458 20.81 18.22 66.63
CA LYS A 458 20.20 19.21 67.52
C LYS A 458 20.30 18.78 68.98
N CYS A 459 19.93 17.54 69.31
CA CYS A 459 20.05 17.00 70.66
C CYS A 459 21.49 17.02 71.16
N GLU A 460 22.47 16.74 70.30
CA GLU A 460 23.90 16.85 70.63
C GLU A 460 24.32 18.29 70.93
N LYS A 461 23.84 19.27 70.17
CA LYS A 461 24.06 20.70 70.45
C LYS A 461 23.44 21.11 71.79
N ASP A 462 22.19 20.74 72.02
CA ASP A 462 21.48 21.05 73.26
C ASP A 462 22.21 20.42 74.46
N LEU A 463 22.66 19.17 74.35
CA LEU A 463 23.47 18.50 75.37
C LEU A 463 24.75 19.28 75.68
N ARG A 464 25.51 19.72 74.67
CA ARG A 464 26.72 20.53 74.87
C ARG A 464 26.43 21.85 75.57
N THR A 465 25.32 22.51 75.23
CA THR A 465 24.94 23.76 75.92
C THR A 465 24.59 23.51 77.38
N VAL A 466 23.89 22.41 77.68
CA VAL A 466 23.57 22.02 79.05
C VAL A 466 24.85 21.70 79.83
N GLU A 467 25.76 20.92 79.26
CA GLU A 467 27.07 20.61 79.85
C GLU A 467 27.89 21.89 80.13
N GLU A 468 27.89 22.86 79.21
CA GLU A 468 28.56 24.14 79.42
C GLU A 468 27.90 24.97 80.54
N THR A 469 26.57 24.99 80.59
CA THR A 469 25.84 25.70 81.65
C THR A 469 26.07 25.05 83.02
N ASP A 470 26.11 23.72 83.09
CA ASP A 470 26.40 22.96 84.32
C ASP A 470 27.82 23.24 84.79
N ARG A 471 28.80 23.27 83.88
CA ARG A 471 30.18 23.66 84.19
C ARG A 471 30.25 25.08 84.76
N ARG A 472 29.62 26.07 84.11
CA ARG A 472 29.58 27.45 84.61
C ARG A 472 28.92 27.56 85.98
N LEU A 473 27.85 26.82 86.23
CA LEU A 473 27.17 26.79 87.52
C LEU A 473 28.06 26.18 88.61
N LYS A 474 28.78 25.10 88.31
CA LYS A 474 29.76 24.49 89.24
C LYS A 474 30.90 25.45 89.58
N GLU A 475 31.50 26.09 88.58
CA GLU A 475 32.54 27.11 88.77
C GLU A 475 32.02 28.26 89.67
N ARG A 476 30.81 28.74 89.41
CA ARG A 476 30.18 29.83 90.20
C ARG A 476 29.84 29.40 91.62
N MET A 477 29.43 28.15 91.83
CA MET A 477 29.22 27.57 93.16
C MET A 477 30.54 27.43 93.93
N GLU A 478 31.64 27.06 93.27
CA GLU A 478 32.98 27.05 93.87
C GLU A 478 33.43 28.47 94.25
N GLU A 479 33.19 29.47 93.40
CA GLU A 479 33.46 30.87 93.74
C GLU A 479 32.67 31.33 94.97
N TYR A 480 31.36 31.04 95.03
CA TYR A 480 30.54 31.42 96.17
C TYR A 480 30.93 30.69 97.45
N THR A 481 31.29 29.42 97.38
CA THR A 481 31.75 28.65 98.56
C THR A 481 33.13 29.12 99.04
N ASN A 482 34.04 29.48 98.14
CA ASN A 482 35.32 30.08 98.48
C ASN A 482 35.17 31.48 99.09
N ARG A 483 34.26 32.31 98.56
CA ARG A 483 33.95 33.64 99.14
C ARG A 483 33.29 33.54 100.52
N ALA A 484 32.40 32.58 100.73
CA ALA A 484 31.78 32.33 102.03
C ALA A 484 32.80 31.89 103.10
N ARG A 485 33.89 31.21 102.70
CA ARG A 485 34.98 30.80 103.61
C ARG A 485 35.94 31.94 103.97
N ASN A 486 36.14 32.92 103.09
CA ASN A 486 37.20 33.93 103.27
C ASN A 486 36.75 35.23 103.97
N GLY A 487 35.45 35.44 104.19
CA GLY A 487 34.92 36.67 104.79
C GLY A 487 35.07 37.88 103.87
N ALA A 488 34.01 38.68 103.71
CA ALA A 488 34.05 39.85 102.83
C ALA A 488 34.97 40.94 103.44
N THR A 489 36.08 41.24 102.78
CA THR A 489 36.93 42.39 103.09
C THR A 489 36.29 43.68 102.58
N GLU A 490 36.40 44.78 103.34
CA GLU A 490 35.86 46.11 102.98
C GLU A 490 36.38 46.64 101.64
N THR A 491 37.56 46.20 101.20
CA THR A 491 38.12 46.50 99.88
C THR A 491 37.34 45.85 98.73
N ALA A 492 36.79 44.65 98.93
CA ALA A 492 35.98 43.96 97.92
C ALA A 492 34.59 44.62 97.74
N LEU A 493 34.10 45.32 98.77
CA LEU A 493 32.87 46.12 98.69
C LEU A 493 33.06 47.40 97.86
N HIS A 494 34.23 48.04 97.95
CA HIS A 494 34.55 49.22 97.14
C HIS A 494 34.82 48.85 95.67
N GLU A 495 35.57 47.77 95.42
CA GLU A 495 35.74 47.22 94.07
C GLU A 495 34.41 46.76 93.46
N GLN A 496 33.48 46.23 94.27
CA GLN A 496 32.11 45.94 93.83
C GLN A 496 31.33 47.21 93.53
N GLN A 497 31.47 48.27 94.30
CA GLN A 497 30.77 49.53 94.04
C GLN A 497 31.28 50.19 92.75
N ASP A 498 32.59 50.14 92.50
CA ASP A 498 33.20 50.61 91.25
C ASP A 498 32.78 49.73 90.07
N ALA A 499 32.79 48.41 90.23
CA ALA A 499 32.28 47.48 89.21
C ALA A 499 30.77 47.66 88.96
N ILE A 500 29.97 47.95 89.98
CA ILE A 500 28.55 48.28 89.85
C ILE A 500 28.38 49.58 89.07
N SER A 501 29.21 50.60 89.31
CA SER A 501 29.14 51.86 88.56
C SER A 501 29.53 51.66 87.08
N ALA A 502 30.59 50.90 86.82
CA ALA A 502 31.03 50.57 85.46
C ALA A 502 29.98 49.71 84.73
N LEU A 503 29.41 48.71 85.42
CA LEU A 503 28.32 47.90 84.89
C LEU A 503 27.04 48.72 84.69
N GLN A 504 26.76 49.73 85.52
CA GLN A 504 25.62 50.63 85.31
C GLN A 504 25.79 51.49 84.06
N ASP A 505 27.00 51.96 83.79
CA ASP A 505 27.29 52.72 82.57
C ASP A 505 27.32 51.82 81.32
N GLU A 506 27.81 50.59 81.45
CA GLU A 506 27.73 49.59 80.39
C GLU A 506 26.28 49.16 80.12
N LEU A 507 25.46 49.02 81.17
CA LEU A 507 24.02 48.70 81.05
C LEU A 507 23.28 49.84 80.35
N LYS A 508 23.56 51.10 80.68
CA LYS A 508 23.00 52.26 79.93
C LYS A 508 23.41 52.23 78.46
N ARG A 509 24.68 51.92 78.17
CA ARG A 509 25.17 51.83 76.78
C ARG A 509 24.48 50.69 76.03
N LEU A 510 24.39 49.51 76.64
CA LEU A 510 23.68 48.36 76.10
C LEU A 510 22.19 48.63 75.94
N GLU A 511 21.58 49.41 76.82
CA GLU A 511 20.17 49.76 76.73
C GLU A 511 19.90 50.70 75.55
N VAL A 512 20.79 51.66 75.30
CA VAL A 512 20.76 52.48 74.07
C VAL A 512 20.94 51.62 72.82
N GLU A 513 21.89 50.68 72.84
CA GLU A 513 22.13 49.78 71.70
C GLU A 513 20.97 48.80 71.50
N TYR A 514 20.39 48.28 72.58
CA TYR A 514 19.21 47.42 72.56
C TYR A 514 18.00 48.16 71.98
N GLN A 515 17.74 49.41 72.41
CA GLN A 515 16.66 50.22 71.85
C GLN A 515 16.86 50.47 70.35
N LYS A 516 18.10 50.70 69.91
CA LYS A 516 18.44 50.84 68.50
C LYS A 516 18.17 49.56 67.71
N VAL A 517 18.67 48.42 68.19
CA VAL A 517 18.46 47.11 67.56
C VAL A 517 16.98 46.71 67.58
N MET A 518 16.24 47.05 68.64
CA MET A 518 14.80 46.83 68.72
C MET A 518 14.04 47.67 67.70
N ALA A 519 14.40 48.94 67.50
CA ALA A 519 13.81 49.78 66.46
C ALA A 519 14.11 49.24 65.06
N GLU A 520 15.34 48.76 64.81
CA GLU A 520 15.72 48.11 63.56
C GLU A 520 14.95 46.79 63.36
N ASN A 521 14.80 45.96 64.39
CA ASN A 521 14.03 44.72 64.34
C ASN A 521 12.54 44.98 64.09
N GLU A 522 11.96 46.01 64.70
CA GLU A 522 10.56 46.36 64.49
C GLU A 522 10.33 46.87 63.06
N SER A 523 11.29 47.62 62.50
CA SER A 523 11.30 48.01 61.08
C SER A 523 11.37 46.79 60.16
N VAL A 524 12.27 45.83 60.43
CA VAL A 524 12.39 44.60 59.64
C VAL A 524 11.16 43.71 59.79
N ARG A 525 10.56 43.63 60.99
CA ARG A 525 9.32 42.89 61.24
C ARG A 525 8.15 43.51 60.47
N ALA A 526 8.05 44.83 60.43
CA ALA A 526 7.05 45.53 59.63
C ALA A 526 7.22 45.25 58.12
N GLU A 527 8.46 45.33 57.61
CA GLU A 527 8.75 44.97 56.21
C GLU A 527 8.43 43.51 55.90
N TYR A 528 8.78 42.58 56.80
CA TYR A 528 8.50 41.17 56.61
C TYR A 528 6.99 40.90 56.62
N GLN A 529 6.24 41.50 57.55
CA GLN A 529 4.78 41.38 57.58
C GLN A 529 4.16 41.93 56.29
N GLN A 530 4.61 43.10 55.83
CA GLN A 530 4.12 43.69 54.58
C GLN A 530 4.40 42.79 53.37
N LYS A 531 5.64 42.30 53.23
CA LYS A 531 6.06 41.40 52.14
C LYS A 531 5.32 40.05 52.21
N SER A 532 5.11 39.51 53.41
CA SER A 532 4.40 38.26 53.64
C SER A 532 2.91 38.39 53.29
N SER A 533 2.25 39.47 53.71
CA SER A 533 0.86 39.78 53.33
C SER A 533 0.72 39.95 51.82
N ALA A 534 1.64 40.68 51.17
CA ALA A 534 1.63 40.83 49.72
C ALA A 534 1.84 39.49 48.98
N ALA A 535 2.71 38.61 49.49
CA ALA A 535 2.93 37.28 48.92
C ALA A 535 1.72 36.35 49.11
N ALA A 536 1.03 36.44 50.25
CA ALA A 536 -0.19 35.70 50.52
C ALA A 536 -1.33 36.15 49.59
N GLU A 537 -1.49 37.47 49.37
CA GLU A 537 -2.44 38.03 48.41
C GLU A 537 -2.14 37.57 46.98
N MET A 538 -0.87 37.63 46.54
CA MET A 538 -0.47 37.12 45.22
C MET A 538 -0.71 35.62 45.07
N SER A 539 -0.45 34.82 46.11
CA SER A 539 -0.69 33.38 46.09
C SER A 539 -2.19 33.06 46.01
N SER A 540 -3.03 33.84 46.69
CA SER A 540 -4.48 33.74 46.60
C SER A 540 -4.98 34.07 45.18
N MET A 541 -4.51 35.18 44.60
CA MET A 541 -4.81 35.55 43.21
C MET A 541 -4.35 34.49 42.20
N LEU A 542 -3.17 33.90 42.42
CA LEU A 542 -2.65 32.83 41.55
C LEU A 542 -3.52 31.56 41.64
N MET A 543 -3.94 31.17 42.84
CA MET A 543 -4.89 30.05 42.98
C MET A 543 -6.23 30.33 42.30
N GLU A 544 -6.75 31.54 42.42
CA GLU A 544 -8.01 31.90 41.80
C GLU A 544 -7.91 31.92 40.26
N THR A 545 -6.81 32.45 39.71
CA THR A 545 -6.56 32.43 38.26
C THR A 545 -6.32 31.01 37.74
N LYS A 546 -5.60 30.16 38.49
CA LYS A 546 -5.42 28.74 38.16
C LYS A 546 -6.76 27.99 38.15
N LYS A 547 -7.62 28.22 39.13
CA LYS A 547 -8.96 27.62 39.19
C LYS A 547 -9.84 28.06 38.01
N LYS A 548 -9.77 29.34 37.62
CA LYS A 548 -10.45 29.85 36.42
C LYS A 548 -9.91 29.19 35.14
N LEU A 549 -8.59 29.02 35.03
CA LEU A 549 -7.95 28.37 33.89
C LEU A 549 -8.33 26.88 33.78
N GLU A 550 -8.36 26.16 34.91
CA GLU A 550 -8.82 24.77 34.97
C GLU A 550 -10.30 24.66 34.57
N ALA A 551 -11.16 25.56 35.05
CA ALA A 551 -12.57 25.60 34.67
C ALA A 551 -12.75 25.79 33.14
N VAL A 552 -12.10 26.79 32.55
CA VAL A 552 -12.12 27.02 31.08
C VAL A 552 -11.52 25.84 30.31
N HIS A 553 -10.49 25.19 30.86
CA HIS A 553 -9.89 24.01 30.24
C HIS A 553 -10.85 22.81 30.26
N THR A 554 -11.61 22.63 31.34
CA THR A 554 -12.65 21.59 31.42
C THR A 554 -13.85 21.90 30.52
N GLU A 555 -14.24 23.16 30.41
CA GLU A 555 -15.35 23.63 29.56
C GLU A 555 -15.00 23.47 28.07
N SER A 556 -13.80 23.88 27.65
CA SER A 556 -13.33 23.71 26.27
C SER A 556 -13.21 22.23 25.86
N LYS A 557 -12.79 21.35 26.77
CA LYS A 557 -12.78 19.89 26.53
C LYS A 557 -14.17 19.27 26.51
N GLY A 558 -15.10 19.75 27.34
CA GLY A 558 -16.46 19.23 27.43
C GLY A 558 -17.32 19.60 26.23
N ASP A 559 -17.32 20.87 25.86
CA ASP A 559 -18.18 21.38 24.77
C ASP A 559 -17.67 20.97 23.40
N PHE A 560 -16.35 20.89 23.20
CA PHE A 560 -15.78 20.37 21.95
C PHE A 560 -16.17 18.90 21.72
N ARG A 561 -16.13 18.06 22.77
CA ARG A 561 -16.57 16.66 22.69
C ARG A 561 -18.06 16.54 22.38
N LYS A 562 -18.92 17.34 23.03
CA LYS A 562 -20.36 17.39 22.72
C LYS A 562 -20.63 17.85 21.29
N LEU A 563 -19.89 18.85 20.79
CA LEU A 563 -20.03 19.34 19.42
C LEU A 563 -19.58 18.28 18.39
N GLN A 564 -18.50 17.56 18.69
CA GLN A 564 -18.02 16.46 17.85
C GLN A 564 -18.99 15.28 17.84
N GLN A 565 -19.58 14.95 18.99
CA GLN A 565 -20.58 13.89 19.12
C GLN A 565 -21.87 14.25 18.37
N THR A 566 -22.39 15.47 18.53
CA THR A 566 -23.56 15.94 17.77
C THR A 566 -23.32 16.01 16.26
N LYS A 567 -22.08 16.29 15.82
CA LYS A 567 -21.70 16.20 14.40
C LYS A 567 -21.76 14.75 13.89
N LEU A 568 -21.19 13.81 14.64
CA LEU A 568 -21.23 12.36 14.31
C LEU A 568 -22.66 11.81 14.29
N ASP A 569 -23.51 12.24 15.24
CA ASP A 569 -24.91 11.83 15.30
C ASP A 569 -25.69 12.33 14.07
N ARG A 570 -25.44 13.57 13.62
CA ARG A 570 -26.05 14.11 12.39
C ARG A 570 -25.58 13.37 11.14
N GLU A 571 -24.29 13.03 11.05
CA GLU A 571 -23.75 12.28 9.91
C GLU A 571 -24.35 10.86 9.87
N THR A 572 -24.41 10.17 11.00
CA THR A 572 -25.02 8.84 11.08
C THR A 572 -26.51 8.86 10.75
N GLU A 573 -27.26 9.87 11.18
CA GLU A 573 -28.67 10.03 10.80
C GLU A 573 -28.85 10.30 9.30
N MET A 574 -27.98 11.11 8.70
CA MET A 574 -27.97 11.36 7.25
C MET A 574 -27.71 10.07 6.46
N TYR A 575 -26.72 9.27 6.87
CA TYR A 575 -26.43 8.00 6.23
C TYR A 575 -27.58 7.00 6.38
N LYS A 576 -28.23 6.94 7.55
CA LYS A 576 -29.44 6.10 7.75
C LYS A 576 -30.58 6.48 6.81
N ARG A 577 -30.88 7.78 6.68
CA ARG A 577 -31.91 8.26 5.74
C ARG A 577 -31.55 7.90 4.29
N ARG A 578 -30.26 7.97 3.92
CA ARG A 578 -29.79 7.58 2.59
C ARG A 578 -29.93 6.07 2.35
N THR A 579 -29.59 5.23 3.34
CA THR A 579 -29.77 3.78 3.22
C THR A 579 -31.25 3.40 3.13
N ASP A 580 -32.13 4.06 3.88
CA ASP A 580 -33.57 3.80 3.81
C ASP A 580 -34.16 4.24 2.45
N SER A 581 -33.70 5.39 1.93
CA SER A 581 -34.05 5.84 0.58
C SER A 581 -33.59 4.86 -0.50
N LEU A 582 -32.36 4.36 -0.43
CA LEU A 582 -31.87 3.35 -1.38
C LEU A 582 -32.61 2.01 -1.23
N ALA A 583 -32.92 1.59 -0.01
CA ALA A 583 -33.68 0.37 0.25
C ALA A 583 -35.11 0.46 -0.31
N SER A 584 -35.77 1.61 -0.16
CA SER A 584 -37.09 1.85 -0.76
C SER A 584 -37.03 1.90 -2.29
N GLN A 585 -35.99 2.50 -2.88
CA GLN A 585 -35.76 2.47 -4.33
C GLN A 585 -35.52 1.05 -4.84
N ASN A 586 -34.72 0.25 -4.14
CA ASN A 586 -34.50 -1.15 -4.50
C ASN A 586 -35.81 -1.95 -4.42
N LYS A 587 -36.60 -1.78 -3.36
CA LYS A 587 -37.94 -2.40 -3.25
C LYS A 587 -38.87 -1.98 -4.39
N PHE A 588 -38.80 -0.73 -4.82
CA PHE A 588 -39.58 -0.24 -5.96
C PHE A 588 -39.11 -0.90 -7.27
N LEU A 589 -37.81 -0.93 -7.52
CA LEU A 589 -37.22 -1.57 -8.70
C LEU A 589 -37.52 -3.07 -8.74
N GLU A 590 -37.46 -3.77 -7.61
CA GLU A 590 -37.86 -5.17 -7.50
C GLU A 590 -39.34 -5.38 -7.86
N LYS A 591 -40.23 -4.51 -7.37
CA LYS A 591 -41.65 -4.55 -7.75
C LYS A 591 -41.84 -4.26 -9.24
N TYR A 592 -41.10 -3.30 -9.79
CA TYR A 592 -41.16 -2.94 -11.20
C TYR A 592 -40.67 -4.07 -12.10
N ILE A 593 -39.57 -4.74 -11.74
CA ILE A 593 -39.06 -5.93 -12.42
C ILE A 593 -40.11 -7.05 -12.39
N LYS A 594 -40.77 -7.29 -11.25
CA LYS A 594 -41.84 -8.29 -11.15
C LYS A 594 -43.03 -7.98 -12.07
N ILE A 595 -43.40 -6.70 -12.22
CA ILE A 595 -44.45 -6.26 -13.14
C ILE A 595 -44.00 -6.45 -14.60
N LEU A 596 -42.75 -6.10 -14.92
CA LEU A 596 -42.21 -6.34 -16.26
C LEU A 596 -42.18 -7.83 -16.59
N ASP A 597 -41.80 -8.68 -15.64
CA ASP A 597 -41.82 -10.14 -15.82
C ASP A 597 -43.24 -10.67 -16.02
N SER A 598 -44.25 -10.14 -15.31
CA SER A 598 -45.65 -10.54 -15.54
C SER A 598 -46.15 -10.09 -16.91
N VAL A 599 -45.86 -8.86 -17.33
CA VAL A 599 -46.23 -8.34 -18.65
C VAL A 599 -45.51 -9.09 -19.77
N ALA A 600 -44.23 -9.44 -19.58
CA ALA A 600 -43.46 -10.25 -20.52
C ALA A 600 -44.06 -11.66 -20.63
N LYS A 601 -44.49 -12.27 -19.52
CA LYS A 601 -45.17 -13.57 -19.50
C LYS A 601 -46.56 -13.51 -20.16
N GLU A 602 -47.34 -12.46 -19.93
CA GLU A 602 -48.63 -12.26 -20.61
C GLU A 602 -48.47 -12.04 -22.13
N LYS A 603 -47.48 -11.25 -22.56
CA LYS A 603 -47.18 -11.07 -23.98
C LYS A 603 -46.58 -12.31 -24.64
N ALA A 604 -45.89 -13.16 -23.88
CA ALA A 604 -45.40 -14.45 -24.37
C ALA A 604 -46.52 -15.50 -24.50
N THR A 605 -47.62 -15.38 -23.75
CA THR A 605 -48.76 -16.31 -23.81
C THR A 605 -49.84 -15.88 -24.80
N VAL A 606 -49.96 -14.60 -25.15
CA VAL A 606 -50.94 -14.13 -26.15
C VAL A 606 -50.28 -13.99 -27.53
N GLY A 607 -50.02 -15.13 -28.16
CA GLY A 607 -49.81 -15.21 -29.60
C GLY A 607 -51.13 -14.99 -30.36
N ARG A 608 -51.16 -13.94 -31.20
CA ARG A 608 -52.13 -13.63 -32.27
C ARG A 608 -53.60 -13.36 -31.88
N ILE A 609 -53.94 -12.09 -31.62
CA ILE A 609 -55.19 -11.49 -32.12
C ILE A 609 -54.90 -10.03 -32.56
N ARG A 610 -55.31 -9.69 -33.80
CA ARG A 610 -55.29 -8.33 -34.34
C ARG A 610 -56.46 -7.50 -33.78
N ALA A 611 -56.13 -6.27 -33.37
CA ALA A 611 -56.90 -5.02 -33.39
C ALA A 611 -58.34 -4.95 -32.80
N SER A 612 -58.52 -4.07 -31.82
CA SER A 612 -59.57 -3.03 -31.84
C SER A 612 -59.29 -1.93 -30.80
N ARG A 613 -59.97 -0.81 -30.99
CA ARG A 613 -59.69 0.56 -30.50
C ARG A 613 -60.25 0.81 -29.10
N SER A 614 -59.75 1.89 -28.47
CA SER A 614 -60.39 2.75 -27.44
C SER A 614 -60.75 2.04 -26.13
N THR A 615 -60.33 2.47 -24.93
CA THR A 615 -60.57 3.76 -24.29
C THR A 615 -59.75 3.79 -22.98
N THR A 616 -58.99 4.85 -22.71
CA THR A 616 -58.57 5.17 -21.33
C THR A 616 -59.37 6.37 -20.85
N PRO A 617 -60.18 6.24 -19.78
CA PRO A 617 -60.59 7.38 -18.99
C PRO A 617 -59.49 7.71 -17.98
N TYR A 618 -59.16 8.99 -17.90
CA TYR A 618 -58.44 9.58 -16.78
C TYR A 618 -59.30 9.49 -15.52
N GLN A 619 -58.70 9.00 -14.43
CA GLN A 619 -58.84 9.57 -13.09
C GLN A 619 -57.61 9.23 -12.24
#